data_AF-A0A7J6X1S5-F1
#
_entry.id   AF-A0A7J6X1S5-F1
#
_cell.length_a   1.000
_cell.length_b   1.000
_cell.length_c   1.000
_cell.angle_alpha   90.00
_cell.angle_beta   90.00
_cell.angle_gamma   90.00
#
_symmetry.space_group_name_H-M   'P 1'
#
loop_
_entity.id
_entity.type
_entity.pdbx_description
1 polymer ?
#
loop_
_entity_poly.entity_id
_entity_poly.type
_entity_poly.pdbx_seq_one_letter_code
_entity_poly.pdbx_strand_id
1 'polypeptide(L)' 'MREGEDNVKALFRQGQAYMVLNDIDAAAQSFKKASELEPNDGGTKKELAAVKKKIADRSEREKKAFSKMFQ' A
#
# COMPACT_ATOMS: atom_id res chain seq x y z
N MET A 1 -8.18 -18.61 18.10
CA MET A 1 -9.17 -18.28 17.07
C MET A 1 -8.70 -16.99 16.40
N ARG A 2 -8.40 -17.01 15.10
CA ARG A 2 -7.94 -15.82 14.35
C ARG A 2 -9.17 -14.98 13.94
N GLU A 3 -9.78 -14.29 14.89
CA GLU A 3 -10.96 -13.43 14.62
C GLU A 3 -10.56 -12.00 14.23
N GLY A 4 -9.43 -11.82 13.54
CA GLY A 4 -8.91 -10.50 13.15
C GLY A 4 -8.63 -10.34 11.67
N GLU A 5 -8.63 -11.42 10.88
CA GLU A 5 -8.13 -11.39 9.49
C GLU A 5 -9.10 -10.71 8.50
N ASP A 6 -10.37 -10.50 8.88
CA ASP A 6 -11.41 -9.97 8.00
C ASP A 6 -12.07 -8.68 8.52
N ASN A 7 -11.41 -7.97 9.44
CA ASN A 7 -11.89 -6.66 9.88
C ASN A 7 -11.29 -5.55 9.00
N VAL A 8 -12.10 -4.96 8.12
CA VAL A 8 -11.69 -3.87 7.21
C VAL A 8 -11.00 -2.74 7.97
N LYS A 9 -11.50 -2.37 9.16
CA LYS A 9 -10.89 -1.30 9.98
C LYS A 9 -9.52 -1.69 10.52
N ALA A 10 -9.33 -2.97 10.87
CA ALA A 10 -8.04 -3.46 11.34
C ALA A 10 -7.02 -3.45 10.19
N LEU A 11 -7.40 -3.96 9.02
CA LEU A 11 -6.57 -3.95 7.81
C LEU A 11 -6.24 -2.53 7.35
N PHE A 12 -7.21 -1.60 7.41
CA PHE A 12 -6.99 -0.20 7.10
C PHE A 12 -5.95 0.44 8.04
N ARG A 13 -6.11 0.25 9.36
CA ARG A 13 -5.15 0.76 10.37
C ARG A 13 -3.77 0.12 10.22
N GLN A 14 -3.72 -1.18 9.93
CA GLN A 14 -2.47 -1.89 9.66
C GLN A 14 -1.76 -1.31 8.43
N GLY A 15 -2.50 -1.05 7.35
CA GLY A 15 -1.96 -0.37 6.16
C GLY A 15 -1.40 1.02 6.48
N GLN A 16 -2.10 1.80 7.31
CA GLN A 16 -1.62 3.10 7.77
C GLN A 16 -0.35 2.98 8.63
N ALA A 17 -0.26 1.99 9.51
CA ALA A 17 0.93 1.74 10.31
C ALA A 17 2.13 1.40 9.42
N TYR A 18 1.96 0.53 8.44
CA TYR A 18 3.01 0.22 7.47
C TYR A 18 3.44 1.44 6.64
N MET A 19 2.50 2.32 6.29
CA MET A 19 2.82 3.60 5.64
C MET A 19 3.72 4.50 6.49
N VAL A 20 3.48 4.56 7.81
CA VAL A 20 4.34 5.30 8.75
C VAL A 20 5.71 4.63 8.88
N LEU A 21 5.75 3.29 8.87
CA LEU A 21 7.00 2.51 8.89
C LEU A 21 7.74 2.52 7.54
N ASN A 22 7.17 3.19 6.52
CA ASN A 22 7.67 3.19 5.13
C ASN A 22 7.79 1.79 4.51
N ASP A 23 7.05 0.82 5.05
CA ASP A 23 6.88 -0.52 4.46
C ASP A 23 5.74 -0.47 3.45
N ILE A 24 6.05 0.04 2.27
CA ILE A 24 5.07 0.35 1.23
C ILE A 24 4.41 -0.93 0.67
N ASP A 25 5.15 -2.02 0.62
CA ASP A 25 4.65 -3.30 0.10
C ASP A 25 3.66 -3.96 1.07
N ALA A 26 3.95 -3.95 2.38
CA ALA A 26 3.02 -4.45 3.39
C ALA A 26 1.77 -3.54 3.51
N ALA A 27 1.94 -2.22 3.35
CA ALA A 27 0.81 -1.29 3.27
C ALA A 27 -0.11 -1.62 2.09
N ALA A 28 0.45 -1.89 0.92
CA ALA A 28 -0.31 -2.22 -0.29
C ALA A 28 -1.17 -3.47 -0.10
N GLN A 29 -0.61 -4.50 0.51
CA GLN A 29 -1.33 -5.75 0.79
C GLN A 29 -2.48 -5.53 1.77
N SER A 30 -2.23 -4.76 2.84
CA SER A 30 -3.25 -4.46 3.86
C SER A 30 -4.44 -3.69 3.28
N PHE A 31 -4.18 -2.62 2.50
CA PHE A 31 -5.26 -1.86 1.86
C PHE A 31 -5.93 -2.62 0.72
N LYS A 32 -5.20 -3.48 0.00
CA LYS A 32 -5.80 -4.35 -1.02
C LYS A 32 -6.82 -5.30 -0.40
N LYS A 33 -6.45 -5.97 0.70
CA LYS A 33 -7.37 -6.86 1.43
C LYS A 33 -8.57 -6.10 2.00
N ALA A 34 -8.34 -4.90 2.56
CA ALA A 34 -9.44 -4.03 3.00
C ALA A 34 -10.40 -3.67 1.84
N SER A 35 -9.85 -3.38 0.66
CA SER A 35 -10.64 -3.03 -0.53
C SER A 35 -11.37 -4.23 -1.15
N GLU A 36 -10.87 -5.44 -0.96
CA GLU A 36 -11.55 -6.68 -1.38
C GLU A 36 -12.77 -6.96 -0.49
N LEU A 37 -12.67 -6.65 0.81
CA LEU A 37 -13.77 -6.79 1.76
C LEU A 37 -14.81 -5.68 1.65
N GLU A 38 -14.39 -4.42 1.49
CA GLU A 38 -15.27 -3.26 1.29
C GLU A 38 -14.88 -2.48 0.03
N PRO A 39 -15.27 -2.96 -1.16
CA PRO A 39 -14.91 -2.32 -2.43
C PRO A 39 -15.57 -0.96 -2.65
N ASN A 40 -16.49 -0.54 -1.78
CA ASN A 40 -17.13 0.78 -1.83
C ASN A 40 -16.58 1.77 -0.81
N ASP A 41 -15.62 1.37 0.04
CA ASP A 41 -15.02 2.29 1.00
C ASP A 41 -14.11 3.31 0.29
N GLY A 42 -14.52 4.57 0.34
CA GLY A 42 -13.77 5.68 -0.24
C GLY A 42 -12.44 5.94 0.47
N GLY A 43 -12.36 5.66 1.77
CA GLY A 43 -11.13 5.81 2.57
C GLY A 43 -10.04 4.86 2.10
N THR A 44 -10.36 3.57 2.06
CA THR A 44 -9.46 2.52 1.59
C THR A 44 -9.03 2.72 0.14
N LYS A 45 -9.94 3.11 -0.76
CA LYS A 45 -9.58 3.43 -2.16
C LYS A 45 -8.54 4.55 -2.26
N LYS A 46 -8.71 5.61 -1.47
CA LYS A 46 -7.80 6.75 -1.45
C LYS A 46 -6.41 6.33 -0.97
N GLU A 47 -6.32 5.59 0.13
CA GLU A 47 -5.05 5.12 0.67
C GLU A 47 -4.36 4.11 -0.28
N LEU A 48 -5.11 3.20 -0.89
CA LEU A 48 -4.57 2.27 -1.88
C LEU A 48 -3.99 3.00 -3.09
N ALA A 49 -4.63 4.08 -3.55
CA ALA A 49 -4.10 4.91 -4.63
C ALA A 49 -2.80 5.63 -4.21
N ALA A 50 -2.73 6.14 -2.98
CA ALA A 50 -1.54 6.78 -2.44
C ALA A 50 -0.35 5.81 -2.36
N VAL A 51 -0.59 4.57 -1.91
CA VAL A 51 0.43 3.51 -1.88
C VAL A 51 0.92 3.17 -3.28
N LYS A 52 0.01 2.94 -4.23
CA LYS A 52 0.37 2.64 -5.62
C LYS A 52 1.23 3.73 -6.24
N LYS A 53 0.93 5.01 -5.96
CA LYS A 53 1.74 6.14 -6.40
C LYS A 53 3.16 6.07 -5.84
N LYS A 54 3.33 5.81 -4.53
CA LYS A 54 4.66 5.65 -3.92
C LYS A 54 5.49 4.53 -4.55
N ILE A 55 4.86 3.40 -4.88
CA ILE A 55 5.53 2.27 -5.56
C ILE A 55 5.99 2.70 -6.96
N ALA A 56 5.13 3.38 -7.72
CA ALA A 56 5.46 3.87 -9.05
C ALA A 56 6.62 4.88 -9.01
N ASP A 57 6.57 5.85 -8.09
CA ASP A 57 7.61 6.86 -7.91
C ASP A 57 8.96 6.21 -7.54
N ARG A 58 8.93 5.16 -6.69
CA ARG A 58 10.14 4.39 -6.34
C ARG A 58 10.72 3.70 -7.57
N SER A 59 9.90 2.98 -8.32
CA SER A 59 10.33 2.29 -9.54
C SER A 59 10.90 3.25 -10.59
N GLU A 60 10.31 4.43 -10.74
CA GLU A 60 10.81 5.45 -11.66
C GLU A 60 12.18 5.99 -11.24
N ARG A 61 12.38 6.26 -9.94
CA ARG A 61 13.68 6.69 -9.41
C ARG A 61 14.75 5.64 -9.60
N GLU A 62 14.43 4.37 -9.32
CA GLU A 62 15.35 3.24 -9.54
C GLU A 62 15.74 3.14 -11.02
N LYS A 63 14.76 3.17 -11.94
CA LYS A 63 15.03 3.15 -13.40
C LYS A 63 15.93 4.30 -13.84
N LYS A 64 15.68 5.53 -13.36
CA LYS A 64 16.52 6.71 -13.68
C LYS A 64 17.93 6.56 -13.12
N ALA A 65 18.09 6.02 -11.91
CA ALA A 65 19.40 5.80 -11.31
C ALA A 65 20.21 4.76 -12.10
N PHE A 66 19.59 3.62 -12.46
CA PHE A 66 20.23 2.61 -13.29
C PHE A 66 20.58 3.15 -14.68
N SER A 67 19.68 3.88 -15.34
CA SER A 67 19.96 4.47 -16.66
C SER A 67 21.17 5.41 -16.65
N LYS A 68 21.45 6.09 -15.54
CA LYS A 68 22.64 6.94 -15.37
C LYS A 68 23.91 6.16 -15.05
N MET A 69 23.79 4.94 -14.55
CA MET A 69 24.94 4.09 -14.20
C MET A 69 25.52 3.37 -15.42
N PHE A 70 24.73 3.22 -16.49
CA PHE A 70 25.11 2.53 -17.73
C PHE A 70 25.31 3.48 -18.94
N GLN A 71 25.27 4.80 -18.73
CA GLN A 71 25.76 5.82 -19.68
C GLN A 71 27.17 6.27 -19.27
#